data_AF-A0A258M4W2-F1
#
_entry.id   AF-A0A258M4W2-F1
#
_cell.length_a   1.000
_cell.length_b   1.000
_cell.length_c   1.000
_cell.angle_alpha   90.00
_cell.angle_beta   90.00
_cell.angle_gamma   90.00
#
_symmetry.space_group_name_H-M   'P 1'
#
loop_
_entity.id
_entity.type
_entity.pdbx_description
1 polymer ?
#
loop_
_entity_poly.entity_id
_entity_poly.type
_entity_poly.pdbx_seq_one_letter_code
_entity_poly.pdbx_strand_id
1 'polypeptide(L)'
;MCWGSAVYAFGEVLIRAFNQHGWFADICGTMRDEVDYGLVARLPTLSAETDAPGLVNRFPCELALPRNVEFDLWHLGLMPVSVCKDTPYLAFDTSASIQAVASYPTVVASMNARISGMLRYMLCVSRIAHYVKVRLRDRVGAYVTEDACERDIQTWLHSYCIGNDDASADMKARYPLREATAEVRAVPGRPGAYSCIMHLRPHFQIDQIYTSFKLVTDVTLASSLRPPH
;
A
#
# COMPACT_ATOMS: atom_id res chain seq x y z
N MET A 1 -11.13 -19.31 25.78
CA MET A 1 -10.38 -18.46 24.83
C MET A 1 -10.62 -17.00 25.20
N CYS A 2 -9.58 -16.17 25.20
CA CYS A 2 -9.69 -14.71 25.40
C CYS A 2 -9.36 -14.05 24.05
N TRP A 3 -10.37 -13.50 23.38
CA TRP A 3 -10.21 -12.86 22.07
C TRP A 3 -9.65 -11.45 22.21
N GLY A 4 -8.71 -11.11 21.33
CA GLY A 4 -8.09 -9.79 21.25
C GLY A 4 -8.48 -9.09 19.95
N SER A 5 -8.41 -7.76 19.92
CA SER A 5 -8.70 -7.00 18.71
C SER A 5 -7.59 -7.13 17.67
N ALA A 6 -7.96 -7.35 16.39
CA ALA A 6 -7.03 -7.37 15.25
C ALA A 6 -6.27 -6.04 15.06
N VAL A 7 -6.73 -4.94 15.66
CA VAL A 7 -6.02 -3.64 15.63
C VAL A 7 -4.62 -3.76 16.23
N TYR A 8 -4.43 -4.57 17.28
CA TYR A 8 -3.11 -4.76 17.88
C TYR A 8 -2.18 -5.58 16.98
N ALA A 9 -2.72 -6.55 16.25
CA ALA A 9 -1.97 -7.30 15.24
C ALA A 9 -1.54 -6.38 14.07
N PHE A 10 -2.44 -5.51 13.60
CA PHE A 10 -2.06 -4.51 12.60
C PHE A 10 -1.04 -3.49 13.14
N GLY A 11 -1.15 -3.12 14.42
CA GLY A 11 -0.15 -2.28 15.09
C GLY A 11 1.25 -2.89 15.09
N GLU A 12 1.38 -4.21 15.27
CA GLU A 12 2.65 -4.91 15.16
C GLU A 12 3.24 -4.83 13.75
N VAL A 13 2.41 -5.01 12.72
CA VAL A 13 2.79 -4.82 11.31
C VAL A 13 3.31 -3.39 11.06
N LEU A 14 2.59 -2.37 11.55
CA LEU A 14 3.00 -0.97 11.40
C LEU A 14 4.34 -0.68 12.07
N ILE A 15 4.54 -1.19 13.28
CA ILE A 15 5.80 -1.01 14.03
C ILE A 15 6.94 -1.72 13.31
N ARG A 16 6.70 -2.93 12.79
CA ARG A 16 7.71 -3.73 12.08
C ARG A 16 8.14 -3.04 10.78
N ALA A 17 7.20 -2.67 9.91
CA ALA A 17 7.45 -1.94 8.67
C ALA A 17 8.22 -0.64 8.94
N PHE A 18 7.80 0.09 9.98
CA PHE A 18 8.47 1.31 10.39
C PHE A 18 9.92 1.07 10.84
N ASN A 19 10.17 0.02 11.62
CA ASN A 19 11.51 -0.30 12.11
C ASN A 19 12.45 -0.78 10.98
N GLN A 20 11.92 -1.49 9.98
CA GLN A 20 12.71 -2.06 8.88
C GLN A 20 13.04 -1.02 7.80
N HIS A 21 12.04 -0.25 7.38
CA HIS A 21 12.13 0.63 6.20
C HIS A 21 12.00 2.11 6.55
N GLY A 22 11.51 2.45 7.74
CA GLY A 22 11.20 3.82 8.12
C GLY A 22 9.91 4.36 7.50
N TRP A 23 9.12 3.51 6.84
CA TRP A 23 7.90 3.87 6.12
C TRP A 23 6.83 2.77 6.27
N PHE A 24 5.71 2.93 5.59
CA PHE A 24 4.53 2.07 5.70
C PHE A 24 4.10 1.51 4.33
N ALA A 25 5.03 1.38 3.39
CA ALA A 25 4.75 0.93 2.02
C ALA A 25 4.53 -0.60 1.93
N ASP A 26 4.95 -1.32 2.96
CA ASP A 26 5.07 -2.77 3.11
C ASP A 26 4.22 -3.26 4.31
N ILE A 27 3.00 -2.74 4.45
CA ILE A 27 2.08 -3.13 5.52
C ILE A 27 0.96 -4.06 5.04
N CYS A 28 0.98 -4.43 3.75
CA CYS A 28 -0.03 -5.24 3.08
C CYS A 28 0.59 -6.35 2.27
N GLY A 29 -0.13 -7.47 2.17
CA GLY A 29 0.24 -8.64 1.39
C GLY A 29 1.13 -9.59 2.17
N THR A 30 1.59 -10.64 1.50
CA THR A 30 2.49 -11.64 2.06
C THR A 30 3.51 -12.02 1.02
N MET A 31 4.75 -12.25 1.46
CA MET A 31 5.77 -12.90 0.65
C MET A 31 6.00 -14.31 1.19
N ARG A 32 6.28 -15.26 0.31
CA ARG A 32 6.59 -16.63 0.74
C ARG A 32 7.88 -16.62 1.56
N ASP A 33 7.86 -17.37 2.66
CA ASP A 33 9.02 -17.64 3.51
C ASP A 33 9.64 -16.43 4.23
N GLU A 34 8.98 -15.26 4.19
CA GLU A 34 9.44 -14.05 4.86
C GLU A 34 8.36 -13.51 5.82
N VAL A 35 8.78 -13.18 7.04
CA VAL A 35 7.92 -12.45 8.00
C VAL A 35 8.00 -10.96 7.68
N ASP A 36 7.39 -10.61 6.55
CA ASP A 36 7.32 -9.25 6.05
C ASP A 36 5.89 -8.86 5.61
N TYR A 37 5.72 -7.63 5.11
CA TYR A 37 4.45 -7.13 4.59
C TYR A 37 3.34 -7.08 5.65
N GLY A 38 2.13 -7.53 5.32
CA GLY A 38 1.00 -7.61 6.24
C GLY A 38 0.99 -8.85 7.13
N LEU A 39 2.04 -9.68 7.13
CA LEU A 39 2.07 -10.93 7.89
C LEU A 39 2.17 -10.69 9.39
N VAL A 40 1.33 -11.40 10.14
CA VAL A 40 1.30 -11.47 11.61
C VAL A 40 1.70 -12.89 12.03
N ALA A 41 2.95 -13.04 12.46
CA ALA A 41 3.54 -14.34 12.76
C ALA A 41 3.48 -14.72 14.26
N ARG A 42 3.33 -13.74 15.16
CA ARG A 42 3.51 -13.92 16.61
C ARG A 42 2.20 -14.15 17.35
N LEU A 43 1.37 -15.06 16.86
CA LEU A 43 0.09 -15.42 17.48
C LEU A 43 0.18 -16.78 18.20
N PRO A 44 -0.52 -16.94 19.33
CA PRO A 44 -0.58 -18.23 20.02
C PRO A 44 -1.30 -19.25 19.14
N THR A 45 -0.66 -20.39 18.89
CA THR A 45 -1.29 -21.53 18.24
C THR A 45 -2.14 -22.30 19.25
N LEU A 46 -3.42 -22.46 18.93
CA LEU A 46 -4.35 -23.25 19.73
C LEU A 46 -4.46 -24.64 19.10
N SER A 47 -4.03 -25.68 19.82
CA SER A 47 -4.37 -27.06 19.47
C SER A 47 -5.82 -27.33 19.88
N ALA A 48 -6.64 -27.89 18.98
CA ALA A 48 -7.97 -28.34 19.35
C ALA A 48 -7.88 -29.57 20.27
N GLU A 49 -8.60 -29.56 21.40
CA GLU A 49 -8.54 -30.64 22.42
C GLU A 49 -9.12 -31.98 21.94
N THR A 50 -9.88 -31.99 20.85
CA THR A 50 -10.56 -33.18 20.30
C THR A 50 -9.72 -34.01 19.33
N ASP A 51 -8.57 -33.52 18.88
CA ASP A 51 -7.69 -34.21 17.93
C ASP A 51 -6.35 -34.56 18.59
N ALA A 52 -5.64 -35.57 18.06
CA ALA A 52 -4.31 -35.91 18.55
C ALA A 52 -3.38 -34.67 18.53
N PRO A 53 -2.52 -34.47 19.54
CA PRO A 53 -1.65 -33.30 19.63
C PRO A 53 -0.86 -33.11 18.32
N GLY A 54 -0.99 -31.93 17.70
CA GLY A 54 -0.27 -31.58 16.47
C GLY A 54 -0.92 -32.00 15.15
N LEU A 55 -2.12 -32.59 15.15
CA LEU A 55 -2.79 -33.04 13.92
C LEU A 55 -3.58 -31.92 13.21
N VAL A 56 -4.22 -31.02 13.97
CA VAL A 56 -5.01 -29.90 13.45
C VAL A 56 -4.74 -28.65 14.26
N ASN A 57 -4.09 -27.67 13.64
CA ASN A 57 -3.93 -26.34 14.22
C ASN A 57 -5.20 -25.54 13.97
N ARG A 58 -5.79 -24.97 15.03
CA ARG A 58 -6.86 -24.00 14.87
C ARG A 58 -6.26 -22.66 14.46
N PHE A 59 -6.92 -21.96 13.55
CA PHE A 59 -6.53 -20.60 13.17
C PHE A 59 -6.66 -19.65 14.36
N PRO A 60 -5.72 -18.71 14.56
CA PRO A 60 -5.78 -17.72 15.64
C PRO A 60 -6.75 -16.56 15.30
N CYS A 61 -7.88 -16.87 14.66
CA CYS A 61 -8.96 -15.93 14.32
C CYS A 61 -10.33 -16.61 14.51
N GLU A 62 -11.39 -15.82 14.69
CA GLU A 62 -12.74 -16.32 14.94
C GLU A 62 -13.31 -17.07 13.73
N LEU A 63 -13.08 -16.52 12.54
CA LEU A 63 -13.61 -17.02 11.28
C LEU A 63 -12.59 -16.85 10.17
N ALA A 64 -12.31 -17.94 9.44
CA ALA A 64 -11.58 -17.87 8.18
C ALA A 64 -12.56 -17.42 7.08
N LEU A 65 -12.33 -16.23 6.54
CA LEU A 65 -13.17 -15.68 5.48
C LEU A 65 -12.74 -16.21 4.12
N PRO A 66 -13.68 -16.54 3.22
CA PRO A 66 -13.32 -16.84 1.84
C PRO A 66 -12.95 -15.53 1.11
N ARG A 67 -12.04 -15.64 0.14
CA ARG A 67 -11.47 -14.48 -0.59
C ARG A 67 -12.50 -13.54 -1.21
N ASN A 68 -13.64 -14.06 -1.67
CA ASN A 68 -14.71 -13.21 -2.22
C ASN A 68 -15.35 -12.32 -1.15
N VAL A 69 -15.54 -12.85 0.07
CA VAL A 69 -16.07 -12.06 1.19
C VAL A 69 -15.03 -11.06 1.67
N GLU A 70 -13.75 -11.43 1.74
CA GLU A 70 -12.67 -10.48 2.03
C GLU A 70 -12.64 -9.33 1.02
N PHE A 71 -12.82 -9.66 -0.26
CA PHE A 71 -12.89 -8.67 -1.34
C PHE A 71 -14.09 -7.74 -1.16
N ASP A 72 -15.28 -8.26 -0.84
CA ASP A 72 -16.48 -7.45 -0.60
C ASP A 72 -16.30 -6.51 0.61
N LEU A 73 -15.72 -7.01 1.71
CA LEU A 73 -15.42 -6.22 2.90
C LEU A 73 -14.43 -5.09 2.60
N TRP A 74 -13.41 -5.37 1.79
CA TRP A 74 -12.46 -4.37 1.34
C TRP A 74 -13.13 -3.24 0.52
N HIS A 75 -14.11 -3.58 -0.34
CA HIS A 75 -14.91 -2.56 -1.07
C HIS A 75 -15.78 -1.70 -0.16
N LEU A 76 -16.13 -2.21 1.03
CA LEU A 76 -16.85 -1.49 2.07
C LEU A 76 -15.92 -0.65 2.96
N GLY A 77 -14.61 -0.61 2.68
CA GLY A 77 -13.64 0.14 3.47
C GLY A 77 -13.18 -0.57 4.75
N LEU A 78 -13.46 -1.87 4.87
CA LEU A 78 -13.02 -2.69 6.01
C LEU A 78 -11.72 -3.41 5.69
N MET A 79 -10.96 -3.71 6.75
CA MET A 79 -9.70 -4.42 6.66
C MET A 79 -9.84 -5.79 7.35
N PRO A 80 -10.25 -6.84 6.61
CA PRO A 80 -10.31 -8.18 7.16
C PRO A 80 -8.89 -8.72 7.39
N VAL A 81 -8.76 -9.58 8.40
CA VAL A 81 -7.56 -10.38 8.60
C VAL A 81 -7.75 -11.72 7.88
N SER A 82 -6.80 -12.04 7.01
CA SER A 82 -6.81 -13.25 6.19
C SER A 82 -6.02 -14.35 6.88
N VAL A 83 -6.45 -15.60 6.70
CA VAL A 83 -5.72 -16.77 7.19
C VAL A 83 -4.71 -17.24 6.13
N CYS A 84 -3.45 -17.39 6.53
CA CYS A 84 -2.43 -17.96 5.65
C CYS A 84 -2.56 -19.48 5.65
N LYS A 85 -3.00 -20.03 4.50
CA LYS A 85 -3.23 -21.48 4.32
C LYS A 85 -2.02 -22.30 4.76
N ASP A 86 -2.29 -23.40 5.46
CA ASP A 86 -1.28 -24.38 5.93
C ASP A 86 -0.23 -23.80 6.88
N THR A 87 -0.47 -22.61 7.45
CA THR A 87 0.39 -21.97 8.44
C THR A 87 -0.43 -21.45 9.62
N PRO A 88 0.18 -21.20 10.79
CA PRO A 88 -0.50 -20.55 11.91
C PRO A 88 -0.59 -19.02 11.76
N TYR A 89 -0.17 -18.48 10.62
CA TYR A 89 -0.03 -17.03 10.43
C TYR A 89 -1.33 -16.41 9.94
N LEU A 90 -1.48 -15.13 10.27
CA LEU A 90 -2.50 -14.26 9.69
C LEU A 90 -1.84 -13.21 8.81
N ALA A 91 -2.61 -12.60 7.92
CA ALA A 91 -2.11 -11.52 7.08
C ALA A 91 -3.16 -10.44 6.82
N PHE A 92 -2.68 -9.22 6.60
CA PHE A 92 -3.48 -8.15 6.04
C PHE A 92 -3.13 -8.00 4.56
N ASP A 93 -4.05 -8.40 3.68
CA ASP A 93 -3.82 -8.29 2.23
C ASP A 93 -4.08 -6.88 1.69
N THR A 94 -4.86 -6.07 2.41
CA THR A 94 -5.26 -4.74 1.98
C THR A 94 -5.14 -3.73 3.13
N SER A 95 -5.05 -2.45 2.78
CA SER A 95 -5.08 -1.35 3.75
C SER A 95 -6.22 -0.37 3.44
N ALA A 96 -7.44 -0.84 3.19
CA ALA A 96 -8.55 0.08 2.97
C ALA A 96 -8.81 0.95 4.20
N SER A 97 -9.17 2.19 3.96
CA SER A 97 -9.77 3.07 4.95
C SER A 97 -11.29 3.06 4.79
N ILE A 98 -11.99 3.57 5.81
CA ILE A 98 -13.44 3.77 5.80
C ILE A 98 -13.91 4.88 4.84
N GLN A 99 -13.00 5.52 4.10
CA GLN A 99 -13.33 6.58 3.17
C GLN A 99 -14.16 6.03 2.00
N ALA A 100 -15.33 6.62 1.78
CA ALA A 100 -16.11 6.37 0.57
C ALA A 100 -15.39 6.98 -0.64
N VAL A 101 -14.77 6.13 -1.46
CA VAL A 101 -14.03 6.54 -2.66
C VAL A 101 -15.02 6.88 -3.78
N ALA A 102 -15.05 8.15 -4.21
CA ALA A 102 -15.90 8.58 -5.31
C ALA A 102 -15.40 8.03 -6.66
N SER A 103 -16.34 7.73 -7.56
CA SER A 103 -16.04 7.40 -8.95
C SER A 103 -15.92 8.68 -9.77
N TYR A 104 -14.86 8.79 -10.56
CA TYR A 104 -14.61 9.93 -11.42
C TYR A 104 -14.61 9.54 -12.91
N PRO A 105 -14.93 10.47 -13.82
CA PRO A 105 -14.98 10.18 -15.26
C PRO A 105 -13.63 9.80 -15.84
N THR A 106 -12.54 10.33 -15.28
CA THR A 106 -11.17 10.06 -15.77
C THR A 106 -10.52 8.97 -14.94
N VAL A 107 -9.78 8.09 -15.63
CA VAL A 107 -9.03 7.00 -14.99
C VAL A 107 -8.06 7.55 -13.95
N VAL A 108 -7.37 8.64 -14.25
CA VAL A 108 -6.42 9.28 -13.34
C VAL A 108 -7.09 9.78 -12.05
N ALA A 109 -8.26 10.44 -12.16
CA ALA A 109 -8.96 10.93 -10.97
C ALA A 109 -9.49 9.76 -10.11
N SER A 110 -10.02 8.71 -10.74
CA SER A 110 -10.45 7.50 -10.04
C SER A 110 -9.30 6.78 -9.35
N MET A 111 -8.12 6.71 -9.99
CA MET A 111 -6.91 6.15 -9.37
C MET A 111 -6.46 6.98 -8.17
N ASN A 112 -6.43 8.31 -8.28
CA ASN A 112 -6.07 9.19 -7.15
C ASN A 112 -7.06 9.07 -5.98
N ALA A 113 -8.36 9.00 -6.28
CA ALA A 113 -9.38 8.77 -5.27
C ALA A 113 -9.16 7.45 -4.54
N ARG A 114 -8.85 6.37 -5.27
CA ARG A 114 -8.54 5.07 -4.68
C ARG A 114 -7.27 5.07 -3.83
N ILE A 115 -6.21 5.75 -4.28
CA ILE A 115 -4.98 5.92 -3.48
C ILE A 115 -5.27 6.62 -2.15
N SER A 116 -6.13 7.65 -2.17
CA SER A 116 -6.52 8.37 -0.94
C SER A 116 -7.28 7.48 0.05
N GLY A 117 -8.04 6.50 -0.45
CA GLY A 117 -8.75 5.51 0.37
C GLY A 117 -7.86 4.41 0.95
N MET A 118 -6.53 4.45 0.76
CA MET A 118 -5.60 3.42 1.23
C MET A 118 -4.68 3.93 2.32
N LEU A 119 -4.76 3.31 3.51
CA LEU A 119 -3.99 3.68 4.68
C LEU A 119 -2.48 3.61 4.46
N ARG A 120 -1.94 2.62 3.72
CA ARG A 120 -0.49 2.54 3.45
C ARG A 120 0.06 3.81 2.81
N TYR A 121 -0.67 4.39 1.85
CA TYR A 121 -0.25 5.61 1.18
C TYR A 121 -0.52 6.84 2.06
N MET A 122 -1.67 6.88 2.74
CA MET A 122 -2.00 7.98 3.65
C MET A 122 -1.04 8.10 4.84
N LEU A 123 -0.55 6.98 5.37
CA LEU A 123 0.46 6.96 6.43
C LEU A 123 1.82 7.50 5.93
N CYS A 124 2.24 7.12 4.73
CA CYS A 124 3.44 7.68 4.09
C CYS A 124 3.30 9.19 3.84
N VAL A 125 2.17 9.64 3.30
CA VAL A 125 1.90 11.08 3.08
C VAL A 125 1.88 11.85 4.41
N SER A 126 1.23 11.30 5.45
CA SER A 126 1.19 11.91 6.78
C SER A 126 2.59 12.08 7.38
N ARG A 127 3.48 11.09 7.17
CA ARG A 127 4.87 11.16 7.62
C ARG A 127 5.67 12.24 6.87
N ILE A 128 5.48 12.37 5.54
CA ILE A 128 6.08 13.47 4.78
C ILE A 128 5.60 14.82 5.32
N ALA A 129 4.30 14.96 5.59
CA ALA A 129 3.74 16.17 6.17
C ALA A 129 4.35 16.49 7.56
N HIS A 130 4.56 15.48 8.41
CA HIS A 130 5.25 15.65 9.70
C HIS A 130 6.69 16.15 9.51
N TYR A 131 7.45 15.57 8.57
CA TYR A 131 8.80 16.02 8.30
C TYR A 131 8.87 17.45 7.77
N VAL A 132 8.02 17.79 6.81
CA VAL A 132 7.94 19.15 6.25
C VAL A 132 7.58 20.15 7.34
N LYS A 133 6.60 19.82 8.19
CA LYS A 133 6.20 20.70 9.31
C LYS A 133 7.35 20.98 10.27
N VAL A 134 8.10 19.96 10.68
CA VAL A 134 9.25 20.11 11.58
C VAL A 134 10.37 20.90 10.88
N ARG A 135 10.70 20.54 9.65
CA ARG A 135 11.76 21.20 8.86
C ARG A 135 11.48 22.69 8.64
N LEU A 136 10.25 23.02 8.28
CA LEU A 136 9.83 24.41 8.08
C LEU A 136 9.82 25.19 9.39
N ARG A 137 9.35 24.58 10.48
CA ARG A 137 9.36 25.20 11.82
C ARG A 137 10.79 25.54 12.26
N ASP A 138 11.73 24.64 12.05
CA ASP A 138 13.12 24.83 12.49
C ASP A 138 13.88 25.84 11.60
N ARG A 139 13.33 26.18 10.42
CA ARG A 139 13.89 27.15 9.46
C ARG A 139 13.03 28.41 9.28
N VAL A 140 12.12 28.68 10.22
CA VAL A 140 11.34 29.93 10.22
C VAL A 140 12.30 31.11 10.29
N GLY A 141 12.19 32.02 9.31
CA GLY A 141 13.05 33.21 9.20
C GLY A 141 14.39 32.99 8.51
N ALA A 142 14.77 31.75 8.16
CA ALA A 142 16.00 31.47 7.41
C ALA A 142 15.84 31.60 5.88
N TYR A 143 14.60 31.46 5.37
CA TYR A 143 14.34 31.59 3.94
C TYR A 143 14.17 33.06 3.55
N VAL A 144 14.99 33.50 2.59
CA VAL A 144 14.96 34.88 2.06
C VAL A 144 13.92 35.04 0.94
N THR A 145 13.66 33.98 0.18
CA THR A 145 12.70 33.97 -0.93
C THR A 145 11.89 32.66 -0.96
N GLU A 146 10.71 32.70 -1.59
CA GLU A 146 9.89 31.52 -1.89
C GLU A 146 10.67 30.47 -2.67
N ASP A 147 11.46 30.87 -3.67
CA ASP A 147 12.30 29.96 -4.48
C ASP A 147 13.35 29.22 -3.64
N ALA A 148 13.87 29.87 -2.60
CA ALA A 148 14.84 29.23 -1.71
C ALA A 148 14.16 28.17 -0.84
N CYS A 149 12.93 28.43 -0.39
CA CYS A 149 12.10 27.49 0.34
C CYS A 149 11.70 26.30 -0.56
N GLU A 150 11.23 26.58 -1.77
CA GLU A 150 10.86 25.57 -2.75
C GLU A 150 12.02 24.64 -3.08
N ARG A 151 13.19 25.19 -3.41
CA ARG A 151 14.38 24.38 -3.72
C ARG A 151 14.81 23.49 -2.54
N ASP A 152 14.74 23.98 -1.30
CA ASP A 152 15.10 23.17 -0.14
C ASP A 152 14.11 22.02 0.09
N ILE A 153 12.80 22.29 0.00
CA ILE A 153 11.77 21.24 0.12
C ILE A 153 11.91 20.23 -1.03
N GLN A 154 12.08 20.70 -2.26
CA GLN A 154 12.24 19.86 -3.45
C GLN A 154 13.47 18.96 -3.36
N THR A 155 14.62 19.51 -2.95
CA THR A 155 15.86 18.73 -2.76
C THR A 155 15.68 17.67 -1.69
N TRP A 156 14.98 18.00 -0.60
CA TRP A 156 14.68 17.05 0.47
C TRP A 156 13.70 15.96 0.01
N LEU A 157 12.63 16.30 -0.71
CA LEU A 157 11.67 15.33 -1.26
C LEU A 157 12.36 14.33 -2.20
N HIS A 158 13.27 14.79 -3.04
CA HIS A 158 14.03 13.91 -3.95
C HIS A 158 14.86 12.85 -3.23
N SER A 159 15.29 13.09 -1.98
CA SER A 159 16.00 12.07 -1.18
C SER A 159 15.13 10.86 -0.82
N TYR A 160 13.80 10.95 -1.01
CA TYR A 160 12.85 9.85 -0.81
C TYR A 160 12.22 9.34 -2.11
N CYS A 161 12.71 9.81 -3.27
CA CYS A 161 12.21 9.41 -4.58
C CYS A 161 13.13 8.41 -5.26
N ILE A 162 12.54 7.39 -5.90
CA ILE A 162 13.26 6.50 -6.82
C ILE A 162 12.51 6.45 -8.16
N GLY A 163 13.18 6.95 -9.20
CA GLY A 163 12.63 6.98 -10.56
C GLY A 163 12.66 5.63 -11.30
N ASN A 164 13.32 4.61 -10.73
CA ASN A 164 13.41 3.28 -11.34
C ASN A 164 12.25 2.38 -10.90
N ASP A 165 11.38 2.02 -11.84
CA ASP A 165 10.27 1.09 -11.58
C ASP A 165 10.74 -0.35 -11.33
N ASP A 166 11.95 -0.71 -11.76
CA ASP A 166 12.54 -2.04 -11.56
C ASP A 166 13.30 -2.16 -10.23
N ALA A 167 13.22 -1.15 -9.37
CA ALA A 167 13.78 -1.21 -8.02
C ALA A 167 13.20 -2.40 -7.23
N SER A 168 14.05 -3.00 -6.38
CA SER A 168 13.65 -4.10 -5.50
C SER A 168 12.55 -3.67 -4.53
N ALA A 169 11.80 -4.64 -4.00
CA ALA A 169 10.72 -4.34 -3.06
C ALA A 169 11.23 -3.64 -1.78
N ASP A 170 12.35 -4.10 -1.20
CA ASP A 170 13.01 -3.42 -0.06
C ASP A 170 13.38 -1.97 -0.41
N MET A 171 13.93 -1.73 -1.60
CA MET A 171 14.27 -0.38 -2.04
C MET A 171 13.02 0.50 -2.18
N LYS A 172 11.94 0.00 -2.79
CA LYS A 172 10.65 0.71 -2.87
C LYS A 172 10.01 0.95 -1.50
N ALA A 173 10.26 0.07 -0.52
CA ALA A 173 9.78 0.26 0.85
C ALA A 173 10.54 1.39 1.57
N ARG A 174 11.86 1.49 1.37
CA ARG A 174 12.71 2.57 1.94
C ARG A 174 12.49 3.93 1.28
N TYR A 175 12.10 3.93 0.00
CA TYR A 175 11.86 5.13 -0.80
C TYR A 175 10.44 5.07 -1.37
N PRO A 176 9.42 5.52 -0.61
CA PRO A 176 8.02 5.26 -0.93
C PRO A 176 7.51 6.04 -2.15
N LEU A 177 8.24 7.05 -2.62
CA LEU A 177 7.83 7.91 -3.72
C LEU A 177 8.55 7.53 -5.01
N ARG A 178 7.79 7.47 -6.09
CA ARG A 178 8.35 7.44 -7.44
C ARG A 178 8.82 8.83 -7.86
N GLU A 179 7.98 9.83 -7.59
CA GLU A 179 8.17 11.21 -8.01
C GLU A 179 7.52 12.15 -7.00
N ALA A 180 8.08 13.33 -6.82
CA ALA A 180 7.51 14.36 -5.98
C ALA A 180 7.86 15.75 -6.52
N THR A 181 6.90 16.66 -6.46
CA THR A 181 7.11 18.09 -6.73
C THR A 181 6.55 18.93 -5.60
N ALA A 182 7.19 20.06 -5.33
CA ALA A 182 6.73 21.07 -4.39
C ALA A 182 6.69 22.43 -5.11
N GLU A 183 5.59 23.16 -4.91
CA GLU A 183 5.43 24.54 -5.34
C GLU A 183 5.24 25.43 -4.11
N VAL A 184 6.01 26.50 -3.99
CA VAL A 184 5.90 27.47 -2.89
C VAL A 184 5.52 28.83 -3.44
N ARG A 185 4.45 29.42 -2.89
CA ARG A 185 3.97 30.76 -3.30
C ARG A 185 3.80 31.65 -2.09
N ALA A 186 4.16 32.92 -2.22
CA ALA A 186 3.86 33.92 -1.21
C ALA A 186 2.33 34.09 -1.07
N VAL A 187 1.84 34.23 0.17
CA VAL A 187 0.42 34.44 0.44
C VAL A 187 0.09 35.93 0.28
N PRO A 188 -0.82 36.31 -0.64
CA PRO A 188 -1.21 37.70 -0.82
C PRO A 188 -1.73 38.32 0.47
N GLY A 189 -1.25 39.52 0.81
CA GLY A 189 -1.67 40.25 2.01
C GLY A 189 -1.04 39.78 3.32
N ARG A 190 -0.11 38.81 3.29
CA ARG A 190 0.63 38.35 4.49
C ARG A 190 2.14 38.25 4.20
N PRO A 191 2.90 39.34 4.37
CA PRO A 191 4.35 39.33 4.16
C PRO A 191 5.04 38.27 5.02
N GLY A 192 5.93 37.48 4.42
CA GLY A 192 6.64 36.38 5.08
C GLY A 192 5.83 35.09 5.27
N ALA A 193 4.57 35.05 4.81
CA ALA A 193 3.78 33.82 4.78
C ALA A 193 3.86 33.15 3.40
N TYR A 194 4.11 31.86 3.39
CA TYR A 194 4.20 31.04 2.17
C TYR A 194 3.18 29.90 2.22
N SER A 195 2.59 29.59 1.07
CA SER A 195 1.78 28.40 0.83
C SER A 195 2.62 27.39 0.06
N CYS A 196 2.67 26.14 0.53
CA CYS A 196 3.35 25.05 -0.15
C CYS A 196 2.33 24.01 -0.62
N ILE A 197 2.35 23.68 -1.90
CA ILE A 197 1.57 22.59 -2.50
C ILE A 197 2.55 21.51 -2.89
N MET A 198 2.34 20.29 -2.40
CA MET A 198 3.18 19.14 -2.74
C MET A 198 2.37 18.12 -3.52
N HIS A 199 2.90 17.68 -4.66
CA HIS A 199 2.37 16.56 -5.43
C HIS A 199 3.27 15.35 -5.19
N LEU A 200 2.71 14.31 -4.55
CA LEU A 200 3.44 13.11 -4.15
C LEU A 200 2.91 11.94 -4.96
N ARG A 201 3.78 11.29 -5.74
CA ARG A 201 3.44 10.09 -6.51
C ARG A 201 4.08 8.87 -5.86
N PRO A 202 3.33 8.04 -5.12
CA PRO A 202 3.87 6.82 -4.53
C PRO A 202 4.16 5.77 -5.60
N HIS A 203 4.95 4.75 -5.25
CA HIS A 203 5.05 3.54 -6.07
C HIS A 203 3.70 2.81 -6.07
N PHE A 204 3.18 2.51 -7.26
CA PHE A 204 1.98 1.71 -7.40
C PHE A 204 2.30 0.23 -7.15
N GLN A 205 1.69 -0.35 -6.12
CA GLN A 205 1.58 -1.79 -5.99
C GLN A 205 0.26 -2.26 -6.64
N ILE A 206 0.33 -3.34 -7.42
CA ILE A 206 -0.84 -3.94 -8.07
C ILE A 206 -1.64 -4.68 -7.00
N ASP A 207 -2.74 -4.10 -6.54
CA ASP A 207 -3.64 -4.77 -5.57
C ASP A 207 -4.66 -5.70 -6.26
N GLN A 208 -4.80 -5.62 -7.58
CA GLN A 208 -5.76 -6.40 -8.35
C GLN A 208 -5.13 -6.94 -9.62
N ILE A 209 -5.13 -8.26 -9.74
CA ILE A 209 -4.80 -8.96 -10.98
C ILE A 209 -6.09 -9.66 -11.43
N TYR A 210 -6.68 -9.17 -12.51
CA TYR A 210 -7.75 -9.89 -13.21
C TYR A 210 -7.11 -10.67 -14.34
N THR A 211 -6.98 -11.99 -14.18
CA THR A 211 -6.50 -12.85 -15.26
C THR A 211 -7.70 -13.33 -16.07
N SER A 212 -7.81 -12.86 -17.32
CA SER A 212 -8.76 -13.40 -18.30
C SER A 212 -8.01 -14.33 -19.24
N PHE A 213 -8.40 -15.61 -19.29
CA PHE A 213 -7.87 -16.56 -20.25
C PHE A 213 -8.78 -16.58 -21.48
N LYS A 214 -8.26 -16.13 -22.62
CA LYS A 214 -8.91 -16.30 -23.92
C LYS A 214 -8.12 -17.32 -24.75
N LEU A 215 -8.64 -18.53 -24.85
CA LEU A 215 -8.10 -19.54 -25.75
C LEU A 215 -8.72 -19.33 -27.14
N VAL A 216 -7.89 -18.97 -28.12
CA VAL A 216 -8.29 -18.87 -29.53
C VAL A 216 -7.54 -19.96 -30.29
N THR A 217 -8.29 -20.87 -30.89
CA THR A 217 -7.75 -21.92 -31.75
C THR A 217 -8.17 -21.62 -33.18
N ASP A 218 -7.26 -21.09 -33.99
CA ASP A 218 -7.47 -20.96 -35.43
C ASP A 218 -7.12 -22.29 -36.10
N VAL A 219 -8.12 -22.96 -36.68
CA VAL A 219 -7.92 -24.05 -37.63
C VAL A 219 -7.91 -23.43 -39.02
N THR A 220 -6.73 -23.22 -39.60
CA THR A 220 -6.62 -23.06 -41.05
C THR A 220 -6.96 -24.40 -41.68
N LEU A 221 -8.20 -24.56 -42.12
CA LEU A 221 -8.54 -25.57 -43.12
C LEU A 221 -7.72 -25.24 -44.36
N ALA A 222 -6.61 -25.97 -44.55
CA ALA A 222 -5.85 -25.93 -45.78
C ALA A 222 -6.81 -26.27 -46.92
N SER A 223 -7.18 -25.27 -47.70
CA SER A 223 -7.89 -25.42 -48.95
C SER A 223 -6.98 -26.21 -49.89
N SER A 224 -7.20 -27.52 -49.98
CA SER A 224 -6.58 -28.34 -51.00
C SER A 224 -7.15 -27.92 -52.35
N LEU A 225 -6.42 -27.04 -53.03
CA LEU A 225 -6.51 -26.79 -54.46
C LEU A 225 -6.45 -28.12 -55.22
N ARG A 226 -7.50 -28.43 -55.99
CA ARG A 226 -7.42 -29.30 -57.16
C ARG A 226 -7.94 -28.55 -58.38
N PRO A 227 -7.11 -28.45 -59.43
CA PRO A 227 -7.56 -28.70 -60.80
C PRO A 227 -6.61 -29.71 -61.49
N PRO A 228 -6.86 -30.19 -62.74
CA PRO A 228 -8.06 -30.15 -63.58
C PRO A 228 -8.49 -31.55 -64.09
N HIS A 229 -9.68 -31.62 -64.72
CA HIS A 229 -9.95 -32.44 -65.91
C HIS A 229 -10.83 -31.63 -66.85
#